data_AF-A0AAW2JBJ1-F1
#
_entry.id   AF-A0AAW2JBJ1-F1
#
_cell.length_a   1.000
_cell.length_b   1.000
_cell.length_c   1.000
_cell.angle_alpha   90.00
_cell.angle_beta   90.00
_cell.angle_gamma   90.00
#
_symmetry.space_group_name_H-M   'P 1'
#
loop_
_entity.id
_entity.type
_entity.pdbx_description
1 polymer ?
#
loop_
_entity_poly.entity_id
_entity_poly.type
_entity_poly.pdbx_seq_one_letter_code
_entity_poly.pdbx_strand_id
1 'polypeptide(L)'
;MERLKNRKNQPRGIPPPKRGLVVERLIPVAYKVLNARITLINNLKKLLKVMPVNACKWCSEIHVGPVGHPFKSCRGPQASIRKGAHEWVEAVVEDMLVPVEAYHLYDILGKRISHEERFSIPRIPAVVELCIQAGVDLPEYPTKRRRKPVIRIGRKEFIDADESELPDPNPDAPKPEILAEILDSEIVPPSGKEDTAFLAVKTLEMWEEMREGAKRLMKMYPVRVCGYCPEVHVGPTGHKAQNCGAHKHQQRNGQHGWQAAVLDDLIPPKFVWHVPDVNKPLERELRNFYG
;
A
#
# COMPACT_ATOMS: atom_id res chain seq x y z
N MET A 1 48.91 -21.24 7.25
CA MET A 1 48.11 -20.34 6.38
C MET A 1 47.24 -21.17 5.43
N GLU A 2 46.22 -21.86 5.94
CA GLU A 2 45.39 -22.73 5.07
C GLU A 2 43.98 -23.00 5.63
N ARG A 3 43.35 -21.97 6.22
CA ARG A 3 41.92 -22.03 6.62
C ARG A 3 41.05 -20.91 6.04
N LEU A 4 41.61 -20.08 5.15
CA LEU A 4 40.93 -18.91 4.58
C LEU A 4 40.58 -19.02 3.08
N LYS A 5 40.84 -20.15 2.42
CA LYS A 5 40.63 -20.28 0.95
C LYS A 5 39.43 -21.12 0.50
N ASN A 6 38.71 -21.83 1.37
CA ASN A 6 37.58 -22.69 0.94
C ASN A 6 36.17 -22.08 1.06
N ARG A 7 36.04 -20.77 1.32
CA ARG A 7 34.73 -20.12 1.47
C ARG A 7 34.21 -19.40 0.22
N LYS A 8 34.92 -19.46 -0.92
CA LYS A 8 34.58 -18.70 -2.13
C LYS A 8 33.89 -19.47 -3.26
N ASN A 9 33.74 -20.79 -3.17
CA ASN A 9 33.19 -21.62 -4.27
C ASN A 9 31.92 -22.43 -3.92
N GLN A 10 31.21 -22.13 -2.83
CA GLN A 10 29.83 -22.61 -2.69
C GLN A 10 28.90 -21.64 -3.43
N PRO A 11 28.05 -22.10 -4.36
CA PRO A 11 27.04 -21.24 -4.95
C PRO A 11 26.18 -20.70 -3.80
N ARG A 12 26.19 -19.36 -3.62
CA ARG A 12 25.34 -18.72 -2.61
C ARG A 12 23.91 -19.15 -2.90
N GLY A 13 23.32 -19.90 -1.98
CA GLY A 13 21.93 -20.33 -2.09
C GLY A 13 21.01 -19.14 -2.35
N ILE A 14 19.94 -19.37 -3.10
CA ILE A 14 18.97 -18.33 -3.45
C ILE A 14 18.41 -17.71 -2.16
N PRO A 15 18.54 -16.40 -1.94
CA PRO A 15 18.16 -15.79 -0.68
C PRO A 15 16.63 -15.76 -0.50
N PRO A 16 16.12 -15.69 0.74
CA PRO A 16 14.74 -15.30 1.01
C PRO A 16 14.39 -13.97 0.31
N PRO A 17 13.13 -13.77 -0.16
CA PRO A 17 11.99 -14.67 -0.05
C PRO A 17 11.90 -15.75 -1.15
N LYS A 18 12.81 -15.76 -2.12
CA LYS A 18 12.73 -16.62 -3.32
C LYS A 18 12.84 -18.14 -3.06
N ARG A 19 13.17 -18.54 -1.84
CA ARG A 19 13.21 -19.95 -1.36
C ARG A 19 12.07 -20.28 -0.39
N GLY A 20 11.06 -19.41 -0.28
CA GLY A 20 9.83 -19.64 0.47
C GLY A 20 9.89 -19.25 1.95
N LEU A 21 11.06 -18.79 2.41
CA LEU A 21 11.27 -18.27 3.76
C LEU A 21 11.03 -16.76 3.81
N VAL A 22 10.62 -16.25 4.97
CA VAL A 22 10.55 -14.80 5.24
C VAL A 22 11.96 -14.23 5.45
N VAL A 23 12.17 -12.95 5.16
CA VAL A 23 13.41 -12.24 5.47
C VAL A 23 13.34 -11.75 6.93
N GLU A 24 13.85 -12.52 7.88
CA GLU A 24 13.73 -12.27 9.34
C GLU A 24 14.01 -10.80 9.75
N ARG A 25 15.10 -10.22 9.25
CA ARG A 25 15.48 -8.82 9.53
C ARG A 25 14.46 -7.76 9.07
N LEU A 26 13.52 -8.12 8.21
CA LEU A 26 12.46 -7.23 7.71
C LEU A 26 11.13 -7.41 8.44
N ILE A 27 10.97 -8.45 9.26
CA ILE A 27 9.74 -8.67 10.04
C ILE A 27 9.43 -7.44 10.91
N PRO A 28 10.35 -6.90 11.74
CA PRO A 28 10.06 -5.72 12.54
C PRO A 28 9.74 -4.49 11.68
N VAL A 29 10.32 -4.38 10.48
CA VAL A 29 10.03 -3.29 9.54
C VAL A 29 8.59 -3.40 9.03
N ALA A 30 8.13 -4.62 8.75
CA ALA A 30 6.77 -4.87 8.26
C ALA A 30 5.71 -4.51 9.30
N TYR A 31 5.90 -4.92 10.56
CA TYR A 31 5.03 -4.51 11.66
C TYR A 31 5.03 -2.99 11.87
N LYS A 32 6.22 -2.36 11.80
CA LYS A 32 6.35 -0.91 11.91
C LYS A 32 5.61 -0.17 10.78
N VAL A 33 5.71 -0.64 9.54
CA VAL A 33 4.95 -0.09 8.40
C VAL A 33 3.44 -0.21 8.60
N LEU A 34 2.98 -1.39 9.05
CA LEU A 34 1.55 -1.61 9.29
C LEU A 34 1.03 -0.68 10.40
N ASN A 35 1.74 -0.60 11.53
CA ASN A 35 1.34 0.27 12.64
C ASN A 35 1.39 1.75 12.25
N ALA A 36 2.42 2.20 11.52
CA ALA A 36 2.49 3.56 11.00
C ALA A 36 1.30 3.89 10.09
N ARG A 37 0.88 2.95 9.23
CA ARG A 37 -0.34 3.10 8.40
C ARG A 37 -1.59 3.27 9.27
N ILE A 38 -1.76 2.44 10.30
CA ILE A 38 -2.92 2.47 11.19
C ILE A 38 -2.94 3.79 11.99
N THR A 39 -1.81 4.20 12.56
CA THR A 39 -1.69 5.48 13.27
C THR A 39 -1.95 6.67 12.34
N LEU A 40 -1.45 6.63 11.11
CA LEU A 40 -1.71 7.64 10.10
C LEU A 40 -3.22 7.79 9.83
N ILE A 41 -3.93 6.68 9.59
CA ILE A 41 -5.40 6.69 9.39
C ILE A 41 -6.10 7.28 10.61
N ASN A 42 -5.75 6.82 11.81
CA ASN A 42 -6.32 7.31 13.07
C ASN A 42 -6.11 8.81 13.26
N ASN A 43 -4.92 9.32 12.92
CA ASN A 43 -4.63 10.74 13.06
C ASN A 43 -5.36 11.57 11.99
N LEU A 44 -5.46 11.09 10.75
CA LEU A 44 -6.24 11.75 9.70
C LEU A 44 -7.73 11.84 10.08
N LYS A 45 -8.30 10.76 10.62
CA LYS A 45 -9.66 10.75 11.16
C LYS A 45 -9.90 11.86 12.19
N LYS A 46 -8.94 12.06 13.11
CA LYS A 46 -8.99 13.13 14.12
C LYS A 46 -8.81 14.53 13.51
N LEU A 47 -7.86 14.70 12.58
CA LEU A 47 -7.60 15.97 11.92
C LEU A 47 -8.79 16.45 11.08
N LEU A 48 -9.47 15.54 10.37
CA LEU A 48 -10.67 15.85 9.58
C LEU A 48 -11.81 16.43 10.43
N LYS A 49 -11.82 16.23 11.76
CA LYS A 49 -12.83 16.86 12.65
C LYS A 49 -12.62 18.35 12.86
N VAL A 50 -11.41 18.87 12.61
CA VAL A 50 -11.05 20.27 12.89
C VAL A 50 -10.49 21.01 11.68
N MET A 51 -10.04 20.29 10.65
CA MET A 51 -9.50 20.84 9.41
C MET A 51 -10.46 20.52 8.26
N PRO A 52 -11.12 21.53 7.67
CA PRO A 52 -12.00 21.30 6.53
C PRO A 52 -11.16 20.87 5.32
N VAL A 53 -11.50 19.73 4.76
CA VAL A 53 -10.92 19.21 3.51
C VAL A 53 -12.08 18.86 2.59
N ASN A 54 -11.99 19.34 1.35
CA ASN A 54 -12.97 19.11 0.31
C ASN A 54 -12.40 18.14 -0.72
N ALA A 55 -13.15 17.13 -1.12
CA ALA A 55 -12.83 16.22 -2.21
C ALA A 55 -13.78 16.44 -3.39
N CYS A 56 -13.28 16.30 -4.62
CA CYS A 56 -14.14 16.37 -5.79
C CYS A 56 -14.83 15.02 -6.01
N LYS A 57 -16.17 14.99 -6.13
CA LYS A 57 -16.92 13.75 -6.42
C LYS A 57 -16.49 13.04 -7.72
N TRP A 58 -15.88 13.78 -8.64
CA TRP A 58 -15.66 13.33 -10.01
C TRP A 58 -14.21 13.02 -10.35
N CYS A 59 -13.26 13.57 -9.59
CA CYS A 59 -11.84 13.38 -9.87
C CYS A 59 -11.05 13.30 -8.57
N SER A 60 -9.77 12.95 -8.66
CA SER A 60 -8.93 12.70 -7.49
C SER A 60 -8.39 13.97 -6.80
N GLU A 61 -8.88 15.16 -7.17
CA GLU A 61 -8.43 16.44 -6.63
C GLU A 61 -9.08 16.70 -5.27
N ILE A 62 -8.29 17.18 -4.31
CA ILE A 62 -8.74 17.59 -2.98
C ILE A 62 -8.29 19.04 -2.72
N HIS A 63 -8.95 19.70 -1.79
CA HIS A 63 -8.62 21.06 -1.36
C HIS A 63 -8.68 21.15 0.16
N VAL A 64 -7.60 21.66 0.78
CA VAL A 64 -7.56 21.94 2.21
C VAL A 64 -8.01 23.38 2.45
N GLY A 65 -9.14 23.55 3.12
CA GLY A 65 -9.78 24.84 3.31
C GLY A 65 -11.31 24.72 3.41
N PRO A 66 -12.00 25.76 3.90
CA PRO A 66 -13.45 25.72 4.13
C PRO A 66 -14.26 25.62 2.84
N VAL A 67 -13.73 26.11 1.73
CA VAL A 67 -14.42 26.13 0.42
C VAL A 67 -13.45 25.63 -0.64
N GLY A 68 -13.86 24.64 -1.44
CA GLY A 68 -13.08 24.15 -2.56
C GLY A 68 -12.70 25.24 -3.57
N HIS A 69 -11.57 25.06 -4.25
CA HIS A 69 -11.02 26.09 -5.13
C HIS A 69 -11.91 26.32 -6.38
N PRO A 70 -11.91 27.55 -6.97
CA PRO A 70 -12.80 27.92 -8.07
C PRO A 70 -12.27 27.54 -9.47
N PHE A 71 -11.13 26.83 -9.55
CA PHE A 71 -10.51 26.53 -10.85
C PHE A 71 -11.30 25.48 -11.62
N LYS A 72 -11.52 25.76 -12.91
CA LYS A 72 -12.13 24.81 -13.85
C LYS A 72 -11.11 23.76 -14.32
N SER A 73 -10.55 23.00 -13.38
CA SER A 73 -9.51 22.00 -13.63
C SER A 73 -9.98 20.55 -13.52
N CYS A 74 -11.26 20.30 -13.22
CA CYS A 74 -11.79 18.95 -13.08
C CYS A 74 -11.56 18.13 -14.35
N ARG A 75 -10.92 16.97 -14.19
CA ARG A 75 -10.67 15.98 -15.27
C ARG A 75 -11.52 14.72 -15.11
N GLY A 76 -12.53 14.78 -14.26
CA GLY A 76 -13.42 13.66 -13.98
C GLY A 76 -14.37 13.32 -15.13
N PRO A 77 -15.16 12.24 -15.02
CA PRO A 77 -16.20 11.91 -15.97
C PRO A 77 -17.10 13.11 -16.25
N GLN A 78 -17.50 13.31 -17.51
CA GLN A 78 -18.38 14.42 -17.94
C GLN A 78 -17.83 15.84 -17.66
N ALA A 79 -16.51 16.00 -17.47
CA ALA A 79 -15.89 17.31 -17.27
C ALA A 79 -16.20 18.32 -18.39
N SER A 80 -16.36 17.88 -19.64
CA SER A 80 -16.75 18.76 -20.77
C SER A 80 -18.12 19.41 -20.55
N ILE A 81 -19.11 18.63 -20.09
CA ILE A 81 -20.47 19.10 -19.80
C ILE A 81 -20.45 20.06 -18.61
N ARG A 82 -19.71 19.71 -17.55
CA ARG A 82 -19.50 20.56 -16.36
C ARG A 82 -18.56 21.74 -16.60
N LYS A 83 -18.04 21.92 -17.82
CA LYS A 83 -17.06 22.98 -18.18
C LYS A 83 -15.85 23.00 -17.22
N GLY A 84 -15.37 21.83 -16.82
CA GLY A 84 -14.24 21.65 -15.91
C GLY A 84 -14.52 22.00 -14.45
N ALA A 85 -15.78 22.29 -14.07
CA ALA A 85 -16.13 22.58 -12.69
C ALA A 85 -16.03 21.35 -11.80
N HIS A 86 -15.50 21.58 -10.59
CA HIS A 86 -15.52 20.61 -9.50
C HIS A 86 -16.86 20.61 -8.79
N GLU A 87 -17.21 19.45 -8.23
CA GLU A 87 -18.31 19.31 -7.29
C GLU A 87 -17.72 18.82 -5.98
N TRP A 88 -17.60 19.76 -5.04
CA TRP A 88 -16.92 19.55 -3.77
C TRP A 88 -17.86 18.88 -2.75
N VAL A 89 -17.31 17.91 -2.04
CA VAL A 89 -17.90 17.28 -0.85
C VAL A 89 -16.90 17.28 0.28
N GLU A 90 -17.38 17.04 1.49
CA GLU A 90 -16.53 16.72 2.63
C GLU A 90 -15.67 15.49 2.29
N ALA A 91 -14.35 15.63 2.47
CA ALA A 91 -13.40 14.58 2.18
C ALA A 91 -13.38 13.51 3.27
N VAL A 92 -13.16 12.26 2.86
CA VAL A 92 -12.88 11.14 3.76
C VAL A 92 -11.40 10.77 3.73
N VAL A 93 -10.98 9.83 4.59
CA VAL A 93 -9.57 9.40 4.66
C VAL A 93 -9.11 8.84 3.32
N GLU A 94 -9.97 8.11 2.62
CA GLU A 94 -9.71 7.50 1.32
C GLU A 94 -9.46 8.54 0.21
N ASP A 95 -9.99 9.76 0.35
CA ASP A 95 -9.70 10.84 -0.59
C ASP A 95 -8.26 11.35 -0.45
N MET A 96 -7.65 11.20 0.73
CA MET A 96 -6.28 11.61 1.03
C MET A 96 -5.29 10.44 0.87
N LEU A 97 -5.66 9.25 1.38
CA LEU A 97 -4.92 8.01 1.24
C LEU A 97 -5.54 7.17 0.13
N VAL A 98 -5.03 7.36 -1.09
CA VAL A 98 -5.53 6.67 -2.29
C VAL A 98 -5.60 5.16 -2.03
N PRO A 99 -6.81 4.55 -2.11
CA PRO A 99 -6.95 3.11 -1.95
C PRO A 99 -6.25 2.38 -3.09
N VAL A 100 -5.14 1.72 -2.76
CA VAL A 100 -4.46 0.80 -3.67
C VAL A 100 -4.63 -0.60 -3.11
N GLU A 101 -5.29 -1.47 -3.87
CA GLU A 101 -5.59 -2.84 -3.46
C GLU A 101 -4.74 -3.85 -4.22
N ALA A 102 -4.50 -4.99 -3.58
CA ALA A 102 -3.91 -6.18 -4.18
C ALA A 102 -4.69 -7.43 -3.73
N TYR A 103 -4.63 -8.47 -4.55
CA TYR A 103 -5.07 -9.79 -4.12
C TYR A 103 -4.16 -10.34 -3.02
N HIS A 104 -4.77 -10.94 -2.01
CA HIS A 104 -4.04 -11.66 -0.98
C HIS A 104 -3.42 -12.96 -1.52
N LEU A 105 -2.14 -13.22 -1.20
CA LEU A 105 -1.46 -14.46 -1.56
C LEU A 105 -1.22 -15.37 -0.35
N TYR A 106 -1.95 -16.48 -0.30
CA TYR A 106 -1.67 -17.55 0.67
C TYR A 106 -0.26 -18.13 0.53
N ASP A 107 0.24 -18.30 -0.70
CA ASP A 107 1.62 -18.76 -0.95
C ASP A 107 2.27 -17.93 -2.06
N ILE A 108 3.27 -17.11 -1.71
CA ILE A 108 4.01 -16.26 -2.65
C ILE A 108 4.77 -17.03 -3.74
N LEU A 109 5.07 -18.32 -3.49
CA LEU A 109 5.67 -19.22 -4.47
C LEU A 109 4.63 -20.07 -5.21
N GLY A 110 3.37 -19.98 -4.79
CA GLY A 110 2.27 -20.75 -5.34
C GLY A 110 1.93 -20.40 -6.78
N LYS A 111 0.85 -21.01 -7.27
CA LYS A 111 0.33 -20.72 -8.61
C LYS A 111 -0.17 -19.27 -8.67
N ARG A 112 0.02 -18.64 -9.82
CA ARG A 112 -0.55 -17.31 -10.10
C ARG A 112 -2.07 -17.42 -10.12
N ILE A 113 -2.73 -16.50 -9.42
CA ILE A 113 -4.18 -16.33 -9.41
C ILE A 113 -4.72 -16.30 -10.84
N SER A 114 -5.63 -17.22 -11.16
CA SER A 114 -6.33 -17.32 -12.43
C SER A 114 -7.41 -16.25 -12.58
N HIS A 115 -8.09 -16.22 -13.73
CA HIS A 115 -9.22 -15.31 -13.90
C HIS A 115 -10.43 -15.73 -13.08
N GLU A 116 -10.69 -17.03 -12.97
CA GLU A 116 -11.83 -17.62 -12.29
C GLU A 116 -11.75 -17.40 -10.78
N GLU A 117 -10.54 -17.46 -10.21
CA GLU A 117 -10.28 -17.27 -8.78
C GLU A 117 -10.50 -15.82 -8.28
N ARG A 118 -10.62 -14.85 -9.20
CA ARG A 118 -10.65 -13.41 -8.89
C ARG A 118 -11.76 -12.96 -7.94
N PHE A 119 -12.84 -13.74 -7.83
CA PHE A 119 -13.98 -13.45 -6.96
C PHE A 119 -13.90 -14.17 -5.62
N SER A 120 -13.06 -15.21 -5.52
CA SER A 120 -12.91 -16.02 -4.31
C SER A 120 -11.73 -15.56 -3.45
N ILE A 121 -10.77 -14.85 -4.06
CA ILE A 121 -9.59 -14.33 -3.37
C ILE A 121 -9.88 -12.91 -2.88
N PRO A 122 -9.69 -12.63 -1.57
CA PRO A 122 -9.94 -11.30 -1.04
C PRO A 122 -8.95 -10.28 -1.62
N ARG A 123 -9.44 -9.05 -1.78
CA ARG A 123 -8.63 -7.87 -2.07
C ARG A 123 -8.43 -7.10 -0.78
N ILE A 124 -7.19 -6.69 -0.53
CA ILE A 124 -6.80 -5.95 0.67
C ILE A 124 -5.88 -4.79 0.27
N PRO A 125 -5.67 -3.77 1.12
CA PRO A 125 -4.73 -2.70 0.83
C PRO A 125 -3.35 -3.27 0.50
N ALA A 126 -2.74 -2.83 -0.61
CA ALA A 126 -1.51 -3.41 -1.13
C ALA A 126 -0.32 -3.23 -0.16
N VAL A 127 -0.31 -2.16 0.65
CA VAL A 127 0.66 -1.99 1.74
C VAL A 127 0.49 -3.06 2.82
N VAL A 128 -0.75 -3.43 3.15
CA VAL A 128 -1.05 -4.50 4.12
C VAL A 128 -0.58 -5.84 3.57
N GLU A 129 -0.89 -6.16 2.31
CA GLU A 129 -0.38 -7.36 1.64
C GLU A 129 1.15 -7.40 1.62
N LEU A 130 1.83 -6.28 1.34
CA LEU A 130 3.28 -6.20 1.39
C LEU A 130 3.83 -6.53 2.79
N CYS A 131 3.19 -6.03 3.84
CA CYS A 131 3.55 -6.34 5.22
C CYS A 131 3.32 -7.82 5.56
N ILE A 132 2.20 -8.40 5.12
CA ILE A 132 1.89 -9.83 5.30
C ILE A 132 2.96 -10.69 4.63
N GLN A 133 3.30 -10.41 3.38
CA GLN A 133 4.35 -11.17 2.67
C GLN A 133 5.73 -10.98 3.32
N ALA A 134 5.95 -9.83 3.97
CA ALA A 134 7.15 -9.54 4.73
C ALA A 134 7.20 -10.14 6.15
N GLY A 135 6.15 -10.85 6.56
CA GLY A 135 6.12 -11.62 7.81
C GLY A 135 5.23 -11.05 8.91
N VAL A 136 4.35 -10.09 8.61
CA VAL A 136 3.25 -9.77 9.52
C VAL A 136 2.21 -10.88 9.47
N ASP A 137 1.84 -11.40 10.64
CA ASP A 137 0.78 -12.39 10.74
C ASP A 137 -0.55 -11.71 11.13
N LEU A 138 -1.51 -11.75 10.20
CA LEU A 138 -2.89 -11.32 10.39
C LEU A 138 -3.79 -12.56 10.29
N PRO A 139 -4.51 -12.95 11.36
CA PRO A 139 -5.36 -14.15 11.36
C PRO A 139 -6.43 -14.17 10.26
N GLU A 140 -6.93 -13.00 9.88
CA GLU A 140 -7.95 -12.82 8.83
C GLU A 140 -7.41 -13.11 7.43
N TYR A 141 -6.08 -13.04 7.26
CA TYR A 141 -5.37 -13.21 5.98
C TYR A 141 -4.22 -14.21 6.14
N PRO A 142 -4.55 -15.50 6.36
CA PRO A 142 -3.55 -16.52 6.64
C PRO A 142 -2.59 -16.69 5.46
N THR A 143 -1.30 -16.80 5.74
CA THR A 143 -0.27 -17.03 4.73
C THR A 143 0.59 -18.22 5.13
N LYS A 144 0.98 -19.03 4.15
CA LYS A 144 1.90 -20.15 4.33
C LYS A 144 3.29 -19.65 4.75
N ARG A 145 3.67 -19.94 5.99
CA ARG A 145 5.00 -19.65 6.56
C ARG A 145 5.83 -20.93 6.58
N ARG A 146 6.85 -20.99 5.72
CA ARG A 146 7.81 -22.12 5.74
C ARG A 146 8.90 -21.85 6.78
N ARG A 147 9.33 -22.90 7.46
CA ARG A 147 10.47 -22.89 8.40
C ARG A 147 11.71 -23.53 7.79
N LYS A 148 11.53 -24.40 6.79
CA LYS A 148 12.61 -24.91 5.92
C LYS A 148 12.48 -24.37 4.49
N PRO A 149 13.60 -24.18 3.78
CA PRO A 149 13.56 -23.73 2.39
C PRO A 149 12.96 -24.82 1.49
N VAL A 150 12.27 -24.39 0.43
CA VAL A 150 11.71 -25.32 -0.57
C VAL A 150 12.81 -26.12 -1.28
N ILE A 151 12.53 -27.38 -1.59
CA ILE A 151 13.40 -28.26 -2.36
C ILE A 151 13.04 -28.10 -3.83
N ARG A 152 14.00 -27.65 -4.65
CA ARG A 152 13.79 -27.50 -6.09
C ARG A 152 13.99 -28.81 -6.81
N ILE A 153 12.96 -29.22 -7.56
CA ILE A 153 12.98 -30.41 -8.42
C ILE A 153 13.08 -30.03 -9.91
N GLY A 154 12.76 -28.78 -10.25
CA GLY A 154 12.88 -28.26 -11.61
C GLY A 154 13.04 -26.73 -11.62
N ARG A 155 13.02 -26.14 -12.82
CA ARG A 155 13.20 -24.68 -13.00
C ARG A 155 12.07 -23.86 -12.35
N LYS A 156 10.85 -24.39 -12.37
CA LYS A 156 9.64 -23.77 -11.79
C LYS A 156 8.93 -24.68 -10.78
N GLU A 157 9.46 -25.88 -10.57
CA GLU A 157 8.85 -26.91 -9.74
C GLU A 157 9.63 -27.09 -8.46
N PHE A 158 8.91 -27.14 -7.36
CA PHE A 158 9.45 -27.30 -6.02
C PHE A 158 8.48 -28.11 -5.16
N ILE A 159 9.02 -28.69 -4.11
CA ILE A 159 8.26 -29.32 -3.03
C ILE A 159 8.66 -28.65 -1.71
N ASP A 160 7.76 -28.70 -0.73
CA ASP A 160 8.11 -28.26 0.62
C ASP A 160 9.04 -29.29 1.27
N ALA A 161 10.03 -28.80 2.01
CA ALA A 161 10.87 -29.67 2.81
C ALA A 161 10.06 -30.24 3.98
N ASP A 162 10.38 -31.46 4.39
CA ASP A 162 9.75 -32.06 5.56
C ASP A 162 10.11 -31.28 6.83
N GLU A 163 9.09 -30.78 7.52
CA GLU A 163 9.20 -30.02 8.76
C GLU A 163 8.77 -30.83 10.00
N SER A 164 8.46 -32.13 9.84
CA SER A 164 8.01 -33.02 10.93
C SER A 164 9.00 -33.11 12.11
N GLU A 165 10.30 -32.99 11.82
CA GLU A 165 11.37 -33.01 12.82
C GLU A 165 11.54 -31.68 13.57
N LEU A 166 10.89 -30.59 13.11
CA LEU A 166 10.98 -29.30 13.81
C LEU A 166 10.06 -29.30 15.03
N PRO A 167 10.50 -28.70 16.16
CA PRO A 167 9.61 -28.52 17.29
C PRO A 167 8.40 -27.69 16.87
N ASP A 168 7.25 -27.96 17.50
CA ASP A 168 6.06 -27.16 17.28
C ASP A 168 6.32 -25.68 17.62
N PRO A 169 5.73 -24.73 16.88
CA PRO A 169 5.85 -23.32 17.22
C PRO A 169 5.34 -23.08 18.64
N ASN A 170 6.10 -22.32 19.43
CA ASN A 170 5.64 -21.91 20.75
C ASN A 170 4.40 -20.99 20.60
N PRO A 171 3.20 -21.40 21.06
CA PRO A 171 2.00 -20.57 20.95
C PRO A 171 2.10 -19.28 21.79
N ASP A 172 2.92 -19.29 22.85
CA ASP A 172 3.12 -18.18 23.79
C ASP A 172 4.28 -17.26 23.38
N ALA A 173 4.88 -17.47 22.22
CA ALA A 173 5.92 -16.56 21.72
C ALA A 173 5.35 -15.13 21.59
N PRO A 174 6.05 -14.10 22.10
CA PRO A 174 5.57 -12.72 21.99
C PRO A 174 5.34 -12.35 20.54
N LYS A 175 4.08 -12.10 20.18
CA LYS A 175 3.71 -11.57 18.87
C LYS A 175 3.89 -10.06 18.90
N PRO A 176 4.53 -9.47 17.89
CA PRO A 176 4.59 -8.01 17.81
C PRO A 176 3.17 -7.44 17.76
N GLU A 177 2.94 -6.39 18.53
CA GLU A 177 1.63 -5.76 18.65
C GLU A 177 1.23 -5.08 17.33
N ILE A 178 -0.04 -5.26 16.96
CA ILE A 178 -0.68 -4.58 15.83
C ILE A 178 -1.72 -3.63 16.42
N LEU A 179 -1.61 -2.34 16.10
CA LEU A 179 -2.55 -1.34 16.54
C LEU A 179 -3.93 -1.56 15.89
N ALA A 180 -4.99 -1.04 16.51
CA ALA A 180 -6.33 -1.04 15.94
C ALA A 180 -6.66 0.31 15.25
N GLU A 181 -7.42 0.25 14.17
CA GLU A 181 -8.06 1.45 13.61
C GLU A 181 -9.22 1.89 14.53
N ILE A 182 -9.29 3.19 14.83
CA ILE A 182 -10.31 3.77 15.71
C ILE A 182 -11.63 3.84 14.94
N LEU A 183 -12.74 3.47 15.61
CA LEU A 183 -14.08 3.60 15.05
C LEU A 183 -14.48 5.06 14.91
N ASP A 184 -15.27 5.38 13.88
CA ASP A 184 -15.63 6.78 13.61
C ASP A 184 -16.42 7.45 14.74
N SER A 185 -17.17 6.65 15.51
CA SER A 185 -17.91 7.07 16.71
C SER A 185 -17.01 7.39 17.91
N GLU A 186 -15.78 6.88 17.92
CA GLU A 186 -14.81 7.03 19.02
C GLU A 186 -13.76 8.11 18.72
N ILE A 187 -13.84 8.76 17.55
CA ILE A 187 -12.93 9.83 17.17
C ILE A 187 -13.15 11.04 18.09
N VAL A 188 -12.15 11.36 18.89
CA VAL A 188 -12.08 12.60 19.66
C VAL A 188 -11.27 13.63 18.86
N PRO A 189 -11.83 14.83 18.57
CA PRO A 189 -11.08 15.90 17.91
C PRO A 189 -9.95 16.43 18.82
N PRO A 190 -8.87 16.98 18.25
CA PRO A 190 -7.84 17.63 19.05
C PRO A 190 -8.40 18.82 19.84
N SER A 191 -7.86 19.05 21.04
CA SER A 191 -8.43 19.97 22.04
C SER A 191 -8.16 21.46 21.78
N GLY A 192 -7.35 21.78 20.76
CA GLY A 192 -6.98 23.14 20.43
C GLY A 192 -5.92 23.22 19.34
N LYS A 193 -5.41 24.43 19.06
CA LYS A 193 -4.45 24.68 17.98
C LYS A 193 -3.12 23.97 18.18
N GLU A 194 -2.59 23.96 19.41
CA GLU A 194 -1.31 23.31 19.73
C GLU A 194 -1.39 21.79 19.54
N ASP A 195 -2.44 21.16 20.08
CA ASP A 195 -2.71 19.73 19.91
C ASP A 195 -2.95 19.37 18.44
N THR A 196 -3.68 20.22 17.69
CA THR A 196 -3.88 20.04 16.25
C THR A 196 -2.54 20.10 15.49
N ALA A 197 -1.67 21.05 15.82
CA ALA A 197 -0.36 21.18 15.19
C ALA A 197 0.55 19.99 15.53
N PHE A 198 0.57 19.56 16.78
CA PHE A 198 1.31 18.37 17.20
C PHE A 198 0.82 17.11 16.47
N LEU A 199 -0.51 16.92 16.41
CA LEU A 199 -1.12 15.82 15.69
C LEU A 199 -0.78 15.86 14.19
N ALA A 200 -0.80 17.03 13.55
CA ALA A 200 -0.43 17.20 12.15
C ALA A 200 1.04 16.81 11.88
N VAL A 201 1.97 17.26 12.73
CA VAL A 201 3.38 16.85 12.65
C VAL A 201 3.50 15.34 12.82
N LYS A 202 2.82 14.76 13.82
CA LYS A 202 2.87 13.32 14.05
C LYS A 202 2.30 12.52 12.88
N THR A 203 1.25 13.04 12.25
CA THR A 203 0.64 12.45 11.05
C THR A 203 1.64 12.39 9.90
N LEU A 204 2.40 13.47 9.67
CA LEU A 204 3.44 13.51 8.65
C LEU A 204 4.57 12.52 8.94
N GLU A 205 5.03 12.43 10.19
CA GLU A 205 6.04 11.44 10.60
C GLU A 205 5.58 10.00 10.31
N MET A 206 4.31 9.67 10.58
CA MET A 206 3.77 8.33 10.30
C MET A 206 3.65 8.05 8.80
N TRP A 207 3.32 9.07 8.00
CA TRP A 207 3.35 8.96 6.55
C TRP A 207 4.76 8.66 6.02
N GLU A 208 5.77 9.40 6.50
CA GLU A 208 7.17 9.18 6.14
C GLU A 208 7.66 7.80 6.57
N GLU A 209 7.38 7.42 7.82
CA GLU A 209 7.75 6.12 8.38
C GLU A 209 7.16 4.95 7.59
N MET A 210 5.87 5.02 7.25
CA MET A 210 5.20 4.05 6.39
C MET A 210 5.88 3.96 5.02
N ARG A 211 6.15 5.10 4.38
CA ARG A 211 6.75 5.17 3.03
C ARG A 211 8.18 4.64 3.00
N GLU A 212 9.01 5.04 3.95
CA GLU A 212 10.40 4.57 4.04
C GLU A 212 10.48 3.08 4.33
N GLY A 213 9.65 2.59 5.26
CA GLY A 213 9.56 1.17 5.56
C GLY A 213 9.08 0.37 4.35
N ALA A 214 8.00 0.80 3.67
CA ALA A 214 7.52 0.15 2.45
C ALA A 214 8.60 0.12 1.36
N LYS A 215 9.32 1.23 1.15
CA LYS A 215 10.46 1.29 0.22
C LYS A 215 11.55 0.27 0.57
N ARG A 216 11.82 0.04 1.86
CA ARG A 216 12.78 -0.98 2.32
C ARG A 216 12.27 -2.40 2.05
N LEU A 217 10.98 -2.66 2.29
CA LEU A 217 10.36 -3.95 2.00
C LEU A 217 10.39 -4.27 0.51
N MET A 218 10.03 -3.30 -0.35
CA MET A 218 10.01 -3.44 -1.82
C MET A 218 11.37 -3.81 -2.42
N LYS A 219 12.49 -3.55 -1.73
CA LYS A 219 13.83 -4.01 -2.17
C LYS A 219 13.97 -5.54 -2.16
N MET A 220 13.22 -6.23 -1.30
CA MET A 220 13.30 -7.69 -1.13
C MET A 220 12.03 -8.39 -1.59
N TYR A 221 10.87 -7.76 -1.40
CA TYR A 221 9.55 -8.27 -1.75
C TYR A 221 9.06 -7.57 -3.02
N PRO A 222 9.05 -8.25 -4.18
CA PRO A 222 8.69 -7.61 -5.43
C PRO A 222 7.22 -7.20 -5.43
N VAL A 223 6.94 -6.04 -6.00
CA VAL A 223 5.59 -5.55 -6.28
C VAL A 223 5.49 -5.28 -7.79
N ARG A 224 4.34 -5.63 -8.36
CA ARG A 224 4.02 -5.51 -9.78
C ARG A 224 2.82 -4.61 -9.96
N VAL A 225 2.85 -3.82 -11.04
CA VAL A 225 1.75 -2.91 -11.39
C VAL A 225 1.42 -3.09 -12.86
N CYS A 226 0.18 -2.86 -13.22
CA CYS A 226 -0.19 -2.76 -14.62
C CYS A 226 0.18 -1.37 -15.14
N GLY A 227 0.92 -1.27 -16.25
CA GLY A 227 1.27 0.02 -16.86
C GLY A 227 0.10 0.78 -17.50
N TYR A 228 -1.13 0.28 -17.36
CA TYR A 228 -2.30 0.78 -18.09
C TYR A 228 -3.56 0.93 -17.23
N CYS A 229 -3.60 0.34 -16.05
CA CYS A 229 -4.70 0.49 -15.10
C CYS A 229 -4.16 0.44 -13.66
N PRO A 230 -4.93 0.88 -12.66
CA PRO A 230 -4.48 0.96 -11.26
C PRO A 230 -4.27 -0.40 -10.54
N GLU A 231 -4.08 -1.50 -11.28
CA GLU A 231 -3.96 -2.83 -10.66
C GLU A 231 -2.55 -3.05 -10.11
N VAL A 232 -2.48 -3.48 -8.85
CA VAL A 232 -1.24 -3.79 -8.12
C VAL A 232 -1.25 -5.24 -7.64
N HIS A 233 -0.07 -5.85 -7.61
CA HIS A 233 0.13 -7.21 -7.12
C HIS A 233 1.43 -7.30 -6.33
N VAL A 234 1.36 -7.74 -5.09
CA VAL A 234 2.54 -8.02 -4.26
C VAL A 234 2.99 -9.45 -4.53
N GLY A 235 4.12 -9.61 -5.19
CA GLY A 235 4.64 -10.92 -5.57
C GLY A 235 5.63 -10.86 -6.73
N PRO A 236 6.38 -11.95 -6.97
CA PRO A 236 7.42 -11.98 -7.99
C PRO A 236 6.88 -11.78 -9.42
N THR A 237 5.64 -12.18 -9.68
CA THR A 237 4.97 -12.08 -10.97
C THR A 237 3.49 -11.76 -10.76
N GLY A 238 2.95 -10.78 -11.48
CA GLY A 238 1.55 -10.38 -11.34
C GLY A 238 0.55 -11.49 -11.65
N HIS A 239 -0.70 -11.37 -11.23
CA HIS A 239 -1.74 -12.38 -11.45
C HIS A 239 -2.11 -12.56 -12.93
N LYS A 240 -2.93 -13.57 -13.24
CA LYS A 240 -3.48 -13.85 -14.58
C LYS A 240 -4.92 -13.38 -14.76
N ALA A 241 -5.57 -12.82 -13.72
CA ALA A 241 -6.92 -12.32 -13.86
C ALA A 241 -7.06 -11.30 -15.01
N GLN A 242 -8.07 -11.52 -15.84
CA GLN A 242 -8.36 -10.76 -17.07
C GLN A 242 -9.35 -9.61 -16.81
N ASN A 243 -9.03 -8.71 -15.88
CA ASN A 243 -9.86 -7.58 -15.46
C ASN A 243 -9.23 -6.21 -15.76
N CYS A 244 -8.22 -6.14 -16.63
CA CYS A 244 -7.62 -4.87 -17.05
C CYS A 244 -8.64 -4.04 -17.86
N GLY A 245 -9.09 -2.93 -17.28
CA GLY A 245 -10.04 -1.99 -17.90
C GLY A 245 -9.41 -0.89 -18.77
N ALA A 246 -8.14 -1.03 -19.16
CA ALA A 246 -7.43 0.01 -19.91
C ALA A 246 -8.13 0.33 -21.24
N HIS A 247 -8.42 1.61 -21.46
CA HIS A 247 -9.11 2.10 -22.65
C HIS A 247 -8.33 1.78 -23.94
N LYS A 248 -9.03 1.31 -24.98
CA LYS A 248 -8.48 0.93 -26.30
C LYS A 248 -7.49 -0.25 -26.33
N HIS A 249 -7.39 -1.04 -25.25
CA HIS A 249 -6.53 -2.24 -25.19
C HIS A 249 -7.31 -3.56 -25.34
N GLN A 250 -8.39 -3.58 -26.14
CA GLN A 250 -9.25 -4.76 -26.36
C GLN A 250 -8.46 -6.01 -26.85
N GLN A 251 -7.32 -5.81 -27.52
CA GLN A 251 -6.47 -6.89 -28.07
C GLN A 251 -5.79 -7.78 -27.04
N ARG A 252 -5.82 -7.43 -25.74
CA ARG A 252 -5.20 -8.23 -24.67
C ARG A 252 -6.17 -9.12 -23.91
N ASN A 253 -7.43 -9.22 -24.31
CA ASN A 253 -8.45 -10.03 -23.63
C ASN A 253 -8.46 -9.77 -22.11
N GLY A 254 -8.43 -8.50 -21.69
CA GLY A 254 -8.43 -8.11 -20.27
C GLY A 254 -7.13 -8.38 -19.51
N GLN A 255 -6.05 -8.83 -20.15
CA GLN A 255 -4.77 -9.11 -19.47
C GLN A 255 -4.00 -7.84 -19.11
N HIS A 256 -3.25 -7.93 -18.00
CA HIS A 256 -2.42 -6.85 -17.47
C HIS A 256 -1.03 -6.79 -18.11
N GLY A 257 -0.56 -5.56 -18.35
CA GLY A 257 0.81 -5.28 -18.75
C GLY A 257 1.70 -5.05 -17.53
N TRP A 258 2.14 -6.14 -16.90
CA TRP A 258 2.89 -6.10 -15.64
C TRP A 258 4.30 -5.51 -15.79
N GLN A 259 4.63 -4.55 -14.93
CA GLN A 259 5.97 -4.01 -14.74
C GLN A 259 6.36 -4.00 -13.26
N ALA A 260 7.60 -3.65 -12.94
CA ALA A 260 8.03 -3.45 -11.56
C ALA A 260 7.41 -2.16 -11.00
N ALA A 261 6.89 -2.22 -9.78
CA ALA A 261 6.36 -1.05 -9.09
C ALA A 261 7.47 -0.12 -8.59
N VAL A 262 7.19 1.18 -8.61
CA VAL A 262 7.86 2.16 -7.75
C VAL A 262 7.00 2.45 -6.51
N LEU A 263 7.56 3.18 -5.54
CA LEU A 263 6.87 3.46 -4.28
C LEU A 263 5.53 4.19 -4.49
N ASP A 264 5.48 5.10 -5.45
CA ASP A 264 4.27 5.90 -5.73
C ASP A 264 3.15 5.10 -6.38
N ASP A 265 3.44 3.93 -6.97
CA ASP A 265 2.38 3.03 -7.43
C ASP A 265 1.69 2.33 -6.26
N LEU A 266 2.43 2.09 -5.16
CA LEU A 266 1.93 1.43 -3.96
C LEU A 266 1.31 2.43 -2.98
N ILE A 267 1.92 3.61 -2.86
CA ILE A 267 1.51 4.69 -1.95
C ILE A 267 1.49 5.99 -2.78
N PRO A 268 0.41 6.25 -3.54
CA PRO A 268 0.34 7.41 -4.41
C PRO A 268 0.38 8.72 -3.63
N PRO A 269 1.17 9.73 -4.03
CA PRO A 269 1.11 11.05 -3.44
C PRO A 269 -0.17 11.77 -3.88
N LYS A 270 -0.61 12.72 -3.04
CA LYS A 270 -1.62 13.71 -3.38
C LYS A 270 -0.99 15.09 -3.36
N PHE A 271 -1.32 15.86 -4.39
CA PHE A 271 -0.88 17.25 -4.50
C PHE A 271 -2.11 18.14 -4.36
N VAL A 272 -1.94 19.25 -3.65
CA VAL A 272 -2.99 20.24 -3.41
C VAL A 272 -2.44 21.60 -3.78
N TRP A 273 -3.33 22.51 -4.20
CA TRP A 273 -2.97 23.91 -4.36
C TRP A 273 -2.66 24.50 -2.99
N HIS A 274 -1.45 25.00 -2.80
CA HIS A 274 -1.05 25.63 -1.54
C HIS A 274 -1.47 27.11 -1.49
N VAL A 275 -1.92 27.53 -0.30
CA VAL A 275 -2.14 28.93 0.07
C VAL A 275 -1.51 29.21 1.44
N PRO A 276 -0.84 30.37 1.62
CA PRO A 276 -0.28 30.72 2.92
C PRO A 276 -1.32 30.84 4.05
N ASP A 277 -2.55 31.23 3.72
CA ASP A 277 -3.68 31.32 4.66
C ASP A 277 -4.83 30.44 4.18
N VAL A 278 -5.00 29.29 4.84
CA VAL A 278 -6.04 28.29 4.52
C VAL A 278 -7.46 28.78 4.76
N ASN A 279 -7.64 29.91 5.47
CA ASN A 279 -8.95 30.52 5.68
C ASN A 279 -9.34 31.46 4.54
N LYS A 280 -8.40 31.81 3.65
CA LYS A 280 -8.67 32.62 2.47
C LYS A 280 -8.94 31.72 1.27
N PRO A 281 -10.11 31.86 0.62
CA PRO A 281 -10.39 31.13 -0.61
C PRO A 281 -9.34 31.42 -1.68
N LEU A 282 -9.01 30.40 -2.47
CA LEU A 282 -8.23 30.57 -3.69
C LEU A 282 -9.01 31.45 -4.69
N GLU A 283 -8.33 32.44 -5.28
CA GLU A 283 -8.93 33.35 -6.26
C GLU A 283 -8.60 32.91 -7.69
N ARG A 284 -9.57 32.99 -8.59
CA ARG A 284 -9.40 32.53 -9.97
C ARG A 284 -8.31 33.32 -10.70
N GLU A 285 -8.24 34.61 -10.41
CA GLU A 285 -7.34 35.61 -10.98
C GLU A 285 -5.89 35.32 -10.61
N LEU A 286 -5.66 34.70 -9.44
CA LEU A 286 -4.34 34.42 -8.91
C LEU A 286 -3.84 33.00 -9.21
N ARG A 287 -4.55 32.24 -10.04
CA ARG A 287 -4.24 30.82 -10.34
C ARG A 287 -2.76 30.55 -10.63
N ASN A 288 -2.11 31.42 -11.39
CA ASN A 288 -0.72 31.24 -11.82
C ASN A 288 0.32 31.54 -10.72
N PHE A 289 -0.11 32.07 -9.57
CA PHE A 289 0.74 32.37 -8.42
C PHE A 289 0.62 31.33 -7.30
N TYR A 290 -0.34 30.41 -7.41
CA TYR A 290 -0.47 29.29 -6.50
C TYR A 290 0.34 28.10 -7.02
N GLY A 291 0.97 27.37 -6.10
CA GLY A 291 1.74 26.16 -6.36
C GLY A 291 1.85 25.36 -5.08
#